data_AF-A0A2H0P1E3-F1
#
_entry.id   AF-A0A2H0P1E3-F1
#
_cell.length_a   1.000
_cell.length_b   1.000
_cell.length_c   1.000
_cell.angle_alpha   90.00
_cell.angle_beta   90.00
_cell.angle_gamma   90.00
#
_symmetry.space_group_name_H-M   'P 1'
#
loop_
_entity.id
_entity.type
_entity.pdbx_description
1 polymer ?
#
loop_
_entity_poly.entity_id
_entity_poly.type
_entity_poly.pdbx_seq_one_letter_code
_entity_poly.pdbx_strand_id
1 'polypeptide(L)'
;MAKKEVVKEAPLIKTTEEMILNFPRGKYTAIPMAAIWVKELKKREENRHLTPAELLDLAVRDVLDGKVDWKDLKKAAASQNDEAAKKAA
;
A
#
# COMPACT_ATOMS: atom_id res chain seq x y z
N MET A 1 -28.74 37.19 18.00
CA MET A 1 -28.63 36.07 17.05
C MET A 1 -27.17 35.95 16.63
N ALA A 2 -26.42 35.01 17.20
CA ALA A 2 -25.05 34.76 16.79
C ALA A 2 -25.07 33.71 15.68
N LYS A 3 -24.72 34.12 14.46
CA LYS A 3 -24.53 33.20 13.33
C LYS A 3 -23.31 32.33 13.64
N LYS A 4 -23.54 31.05 13.89
CA LYS A 4 -22.52 30.03 14.07
C LYS A 4 -21.98 29.70 12.68
N GLU A 5 -20.80 30.20 12.34
CA GLU A 5 -20.09 29.80 11.13
C GLU A 5 -19.70 28.33 11.29
N VAL A 6 -20.35 27.48 10.51
CA VAL A 6 -19.98 26.07 10.34
C VAL A 6 -18.79 26.07 9.39
N VAL A 7 -17.59 26.09 9.97
CA VAL A 7 -16.36 25.77 9.23
C VAL A 7 -16.51 24.34 8.74
N LYS A 8 -16.75 24.17 7.43
CA LYS A 8 -16.66 22.88 6.75
C LYS A 8 -15.20 22.43 6.88
N GLU A 9 -14.94 21.51 7.80
CA GLU A 9 -13.67 20.77 7.84
C GLU A 9 -13.45 20.12 6.48
N ALA A 10 -12.47 20.64 5.73
CA ALA A 10 -11.95 19.95 4.56
C ALA A 10 -11.46 18.57 5.01
N PRO A 11 -11.65 17.49 4.22
CA PRO A 11 -11.17 16.18 4.60
C PRO A 11 -9.67 16.29 4.88
N LEU A 12 -9.27 15.91 6.10
CA LEU A 12 -7.88 15.92 6.52
C LEU A 12 -7.14 14.87 5.67
N ILE A 13 -6.58 15.30 4.53
CA ILE A 13 -5.75 14.45 3.67
C ILE A 13 -4.48 14.18 4.47
N LYS A 14 -4.37 13.00 5.08
CA LYS A 14 -3.17 12.59 5.81
C LYS A 14 -2.00 12.52 4.85
N THR A 15 -0.90 13.16 5.19
CA THR A 15 0.29 13.07 4.33
C THR A 15 0.93 11.69 4.46
N THR A 16 1.71 11.29 3.45
CA THR A 16 2.44 10.02 3.51
C THR A 16 3.37 9.99 4.74
N GLU A 17 4.01 11.11 5.10
CA GLU A 17 4.83 11.18 6.32
C GLU A 17 4.02 10.90 7.58
N GLU A 18 2.84 11.50 7.72
CA GLU A 18 1.95 11.25 8.86
C GLU A 18 1.52 9.79 8.92
N MET A 19 1.24 9.17 7.78
CA MET A 19 0.87 7.76 7.70
C MET A 19 2.04 6.85 8.12
N ILE A 20 3.27 7.17 7.72
CA ILE A 20 4.48 6.44 8.13
C ILE A 20 4.71 6.55 9.64
N LEU A 21 4.59 7.76 10.20
CA LEU A 21 4.81 8.02 11.62
C LEU A 21 3.79 7.30 12.49
N ASN A 22 2.54 7.22 12.03
CA ASN A 22 1.44 6.57 12.76
C ASN A 22 1.26 5.09 12.41
N PHE A 23 2.15 4.48 11.63
CA PHE A 23 1.99 3.11 11.20
C PHE A 23 2.17 2.12 12.38
N PRO A 24 1.13 1.37 12.78
CA PRO A 24 1.12 0.63 14.05
C PRO A 24 2.11 -0.54 14.10
N ARG A 25 2.58 -1.02 12.94
CA ARG A 25 3.53 -2.15 12.86
C ARG A 25 5.00 -1.69 12.83
N GLY A 26 5.24 -0.39 12.98
CA GLY A 26 6.57 0.23 12.95
C GLY A 26 6.99 0.63 11.55
N LYS A 27 7.47 1.88 11.42
CA LYS A 27 7.79 2.55 10.14
C LYS A 27 8.66 1.75 9.17
N TYR A 28 9.60 0.96 9.68
CA TYR A 28 10.52 0.17 8.84
C TYR A 28 9.90 -1.11 8.29
N THR A 29 8.77 -1.57 8.84
CA THR A 29 8.08 -2.77 8.33
C THR A 29 7.22 -2.47 7.10
N ALA A 30 6.85 -1.20 6.88
CA ALA A 30 6.06 -0.80 5.72
C ALA A 30 6.82 -1.02 4.39
N ILE A 31 8.13 -0.78 4.37
CA ILE A 31 8.97 -0.92 3.16
C ILE A 31 9.00 -2.36 2.62
N PRO A 32 9.37 -3.39 3.41
CA PRO A 32 9.34 -4.77 2.90
C PRO A 32 7.93 -5.23 2.55
N MET A 33 6.90 -4.77 3.27
CA MET A 33 5.50 -5.05 2.93
C MET A 33 5.13 -4.49 1.56
N ALA A 34 5.45 -3.22 1.30
CA ALA A 34 5.19 -2.56 0.03
C ALA A 34 5.96 -3.27 -1.12
N ALA A 35 7.21 -3.66 -0.91
CA ALA A 35 8.00 -4.36 -1.93
C ALA A 35 7.38 -5.70 -2.37
N ILE A 36 6.80 -6.45 -1.43
CA ILE A 36 6.06 -7.69 -1.74
C ILE A 36 4.76 -7.33 -2.47
N TRP A 37 4.05 -6.30 -2.00
CA TRP A 37 2.76 -5.89 -2.56
C TRP A 37 2.85 -5.34 -3.98
N VAL A 38 3.88 -4.55 -4.31
CA VAL A 38 4.13 -4.03 -5.67
C VAL A 38 4.14 -5.15 -6.70
N LYS A 39 4.75 -6.28 -6.36
CA LYS A 39 4.83 -7.43 -7.27
C LYS A 39 3.44 -8.04 -7.53
N GLU A 40 2.55 -8.00 -6.55
CA GLU A 40 1.16 -8.43 -6.72
C GLU A 40 0.37 -7.40 -7.54
N LEU A 41 0.52 -6.11 -7.26
CA LEU A 41 -0.11 -5.05 -8.01
C LEU A 41 0.25 -5.09 -9.51
N LYS A 42 1.50 -5.46 -9.84
CA LYS A 42 1.96 -5.66 -11.23
C LYS A 42 1.22 -6.75 -11.99
N LYS A 43 0.65 -7.75 -11.30
CA LYS A 43 -0.09 -8.84 -11.93
C LYS A 43 -1.54 -8.46 -12.26
N ARG A 44 -2.04 -7.38 -11.67
CA ARG A 44 -3.42 -6.94 -11.88
C ARG A 44 -3.51 -6.17 -13.19
N GLU A 45 -4.42 -6.62 -14.05
CA GLU A 45 -4.69 -5.98 -15.35
C GLU A 45 -5.02 -4.49 -15.21
N GLU A 46 -5.74 -4.13 -14.15
CA GLU A 46 -6.10 -2.74 -13.83
C GLU A 46 -4.88 -1.83 -13.66
N ASN A 47 -3.72 -2.36 -13.27
CA ASN A 47 -2.52 -1.58 -12.99
C ASN A 47 -1.49 -1.58 -14.13
N ARG A 48 -1.78 -2.21 -15.28
CA ARG A 48 -0.81 -2.30 -16.40
C ARG A 48 -0.39 -0.94 -16.98
N HIS A 49 -1.21 0.07 -16.79
CA HIS A 49 -0.94 1.44 -17.26
C HIS A 49 -0.03 2.22 -16.30
N LEU A 50 0.17 1.72 -15.08
CA LEU A 50 0.98 2.39 -14.06
C LEU A 50 2.47 2.12 -14.27
N THR A 51 3.26 3.16 -14.07
CA THR A 51 4.72 3.06 -14.02
C THR A 51 5.19 2.33 -12.75
N PRO A 52 6.44 1.84 -12.73
CA PRO A 52 7.00 1.23 -11.52
C PRO A 52 6.98 2.14 -10.28
N ALA A 53 7.12 3.45 -10.47
CA ALA A 53 7.05 4.44 -9.39
C ALA A 53 5.63 4.57 -8.84
N GLU A 54 4.63 4.71 -9.71
CA GLU A 54 3.21 4.80 -9.30
C GLU A 54 2.73 3.53 -8.60
N LEU A 55 3.18 2.35 -9.06
CA LEU A 55 2.94 1.09 -8.38
C LEU A 55 3.53 1.05 -6.97
N LEU A 56 4.74 1.59 -6.80
CA LEU A 56 5.40 1.65 -5.51
C LEU A 56 4.66 2.60 -4.56
N ASP A 57 4.26 3.77 -5.05
CA ASP A 57 3.48 4.74 -4.27
C ASP A 57 2.13 4.17 -3.85
N LEU A 58 1.42 3.50 -4.77
CA LEU A 58 0.19 2.79 -4.48
C LEU A 58 0.42 1.73 -3.39
N ALA A 59 1.48 0.95 -3.52
CA ALA A 59 1.77 -0.12 -2.58
C ALA A 59 2.09 0.40 -1.17
N VAL A 60 2.90 1.45 -1.08
CA VAL A 60 3.22 2.10 0.20
C VAL A 60 1.94 2.64 0.85
N ARG A 61 1.08 3.31 0.08
CA ARG A 61 -0.20 3.82 0.60
C ARG A 61 -1.12 2.71 1.09
N ASP A 62 -1.30 1.65 0.33
CA ASP A 62 -2.16 0.53 0.73
C ASP A 62 -1.69 -0.15 2.03
N VAL A 63 -0.37 -0.30 2.19
CA VAL A 63 0.22 -0.85 3.42
C VAL A 63 -0.01 0.09 4.59
N LEU A 64 0.28 1.38 4.41
CA LEU A 64 0.15 2.38 5.47
C LEU A 64 -1.31 2.64 5.87
N ASP A 65 -2.25 2.53 4.93
CA ASP A 65 -3.70 2.56 5.17
C ASP A 65 -4.20 1.29 5.87
N GLY A 66 -3.38 0.24 5.95
CA GLY A 66 -3.77 -1.05 6.52
C GLY A 66 -4.72 -1.87 5.64
N LYS A 67 -4.86 -1.52 4.35
CA LYS A 67 -5.62 -2.34 3.39
C LYS A 67 -4.98 -3.70 3.14
N VAL A 68 -3.70 -3.83 3.47
CA VAL A 68 -2.88 -5.02 3.25
C VAL A 68 -2.16 -5.39 4.54
N ASP A 69 -2.32 -6.63 4.97
CA ASP A 69 -1.61 -7.15 6.13
C ASP A 69 -0.56 -8.22 5.77
N TRP A 70 0.21 -8.67 6.76
CA TRP A 70 1.22 -9.70 6.56
C TRP A 70 0.63 -11.06 6.15
N LYS A 71 -0.64 -11.35 6.44
CA LYS A 71 -1.29 -12.60 6.06
C LYS A 71 -1.58 -12.60 4.56
N ASP A 72 -2.05 -11.49 4.02
CA ASP A 72 -2.27 -11.30 2.59
C ASP A 72 -0.94 -11.33 1.82
N LEU A 73 0.09 -10.67 2.35
CA LEU A 73 1.43 -10.66 1.75
C LEU A 73 2.10 -12.03 1.77
N LYS A 74 1.91 -12.83 2.82
CA LYS A 74 2.44 -14.20 2.87
C LYS A 74 1.84 -15.07 1.77
N LYS A 75 0.54 -14.93 1.49
CA LYS A 75 -0.10 -15.64 0.36
C LYS A 75 0.47 -15.19 -0.97
N ALA A 76 0.58 -13.88 -1.19
CA ALA A 76 1.14 -13.32 -2.41
C ALA A 76 2.61 -13.77 -2.63
N ALA A 77 3.41 -13.81 -1.56
CA ALA A 77 4.80 -14.29 -1.61
C ALA A 77 4.90 -15.79 -1.90
N ALA A 78 4.00 -16.62 -1.33
CA ALA A 78 3.96 -18.05 -1.62
C ALA A 78 3.64 -18.31 -3.10
N SER A 79 2.65 -17.60 -3.66
CA SER A 79 2.33 -17.68 -5.09
C SER A 79 3.47 -17.23 -5.99
N GLN A 80 4.34 -16.32 -5.53
CA GLN A 80 5.54 -15.93 -6.28
C GLN A 80 6.61 -17.01 -6.32
N ASN A 81 6.83 -17.74 -5.22
CA ASN A 81 7.80 -18.83 -5.18
C ASN A 81 7.41 -19.99 -6.10
N ASP A 82 6.11 -20.33 -6.15
CA ASP A 82 5.61 -21.37 -7.06
C ASP A 82 5.77 -20.99 -8.53
N GLU A 83 5.56 -19.71 -8.87
CA GLU A 83 5.69 -19.21 -10.25
C GLU A 83 7.17 -19.11 -10.68
N ALA A 84 8.05 -18.71 -9.77
CA ALA A 84 9.49 -18.68 -10.00
C ALA A 84 10.05 -20.11 -10.19
N ALA A 85 9.61 -21.07 -9.37
CA ALA A 85 10.00 -22.47 -9.50
C ALA A 85 9.56 -23.08 -10.85
N LYS A 86 8.36 -22.72 -11.33
CA LYS A 86 7.86 -23.18 -12.65
C LYS A 86 8.59 -22.55 -13.85
N LYS A 87 9.15 -21.35 -13.72
CA LYS A 87 9.93 -20.70 -14.80
C LYS A 87 11.39 -21.17 -14.85
N ALA A 88 11.87 -21.80 -13.77
CA ALA A 88 13.24 -22.30 -13.67
C ALA A 88 13.38 -23.81 -14.01
N ALA A 89 12.26 -24.49 -14.28
CA ALA A 89 12.19 -25.88 -14.72
C ALA A 89 11.87 -25.94 -16.23
#